data_AF-A0A7K6T8X2-F1
#
_entry.id   AF-A0A7K6T8X2-F1
#
_cell.length_a   1.000
_cell.length_b   1.000
_cell.length_c   1.000
_cell.angle_alpha   90.00
_cell.angle_beta   90.00
_cell.angle_gamma   90.00
#
_symmetry.space_group_name_H-M   'P 1'
#
loop_
_entity.id
_entity.type
_entity.pdbx_description
1 polymer ?
#
loop_
_entity_poly.entity_id
_entity_poly.type
_entity_poly.pdbx_seq_one_letter_code
_entity_poly.pdbx_strand_id
1 'polypeptide(L)'
;FVFCNAGLLELSLGKFRNVLLNQTNPVEAVIRHIASNVTVVIFQVHAQKSDVVISFDKNPSMNSSGTGVDTGLVSILRPQQSVCTWYLRSLDASQVLSTAISIPYMEKDPIPGGCNLEFDLEVDPNIYLDYTLVDIRIKFAPANLGYTRGANPPSCDSGTGQNSRWRLHYDVYQYFLPENELSEMVLMNHIRKMSEVESIEANGIKMLTLTNDDKTNVYFSSLPGQGVIYNVIVRDPIWNTSSAYVPVHTYACSFADLVDNCSTLSKLSTKVFFTALAVLGLFTCFFGHRFWKTDLFFMGFIFSGFFFFVFITRVTGLGYDVRLILTAVAGIIGGFFLVASWWRFGSVLLAMFIIGLVLGFLFSSTIFFTPLGDYRVFRDNVVFWVTFSSVALMIPVLFVGCPRILNILASGIVGSYTVILAIACYIYTSLAYITLNLLRRVLNDYFNRAYTNVPFQTNDFIILSVWTMLALSGVTVQLRRERSEVPFPPHPYLTWKRERERRSTNVLDPSHHIPPLRERIHNKLLHIKEFFQKEQPAGERTPLLL
;
A
#
# COMPACT_ATOMS: atom_id res chain seq x y z
N PHE A 1 -24.41 -27.55 -7.45
CA PHE A 1 -24.45 -27.83 -6.01
C PHE A 1 -24.87 -29.28 -5.83
N VAL A 2 -23.97 -30.15 -5.37
CA VAL A 2 -24.29 -31.54 -5.04
C VAL A 2 -24.34 -31.60 -3.51
N PHE A 3 -25.48 -32.01 -2.95
CA PHE A 3 -25.58 -32.33 -1.53
C PHE A 3 -24.65 -33.52 -1.25
N CYS A 4 -23.62 -33.31 -0.42
CA CYS A 4 -22.78 -34.40 0.07
C CYS A 4 -23.67 -35.31 0.94
N ASN A 5 -23.83 -36.56 0.55
CA ASN A 5 -24.50 -37.56 1.37
C ASN A 5 -23.62 -37.82 2.60
N ALA A 6 -24.14 -37.52 3.79
CA ALA A 6 -23.64 -37.83 5.13
C ALA A 6 -22.12 -38.14 5.25
N GLY A 7 -21.31 -37.09 5.43
CA GLY A 7 -19.99 -37.21 6.07
C GLY A 7 -18.84 -37.77 5.24
N LEU A 8 -19.04 -38.22 3.99
CA LEU A 8 -17.95 -38.71 3.12
C LEU A 8 -17.73 -37.78 1.91
N LEU A 9 -16.47 -37.40 1.68
CA LEU A 9 -15.99 -36.61 0.55
C LEU A 9 -15.00 -37.46 -0.26
N GLU A 10 -15.45 -37.99 -1.39
CA GLU A 10 -14.55 -38.68 -2.32
C GLU A 10 -13.80 -37.69 -3.21
N LEU A 11 -12.48 -37.74 -3.13
CA LEU A 11 -11.55 -36.90 -3.87
C LEU A 11 -10.85 -37.70 -4.97
N SER A 12 -10.45 -36.98 -6.01
CA SER A 12 -9.55 -37.48 -7.04
C SER A 12 -8.33 -36.59 -7.11
N LEU A 13 -7.16 -37.18 -7.35
CA LEU A 13 -5.89 -36.46 -7.47
C LEU A 13 -6.02 -35.32 -8.49
N GLY A 14 -5.52 -34.13 -8.11
CA GLY A 14 -5.52 -32.92 -8.93
C GLY A 14 -6.89 -32.26 -9.17
N LYS A 15 -7.98 -32.76 -8.57
CA LYS A 15 -9.31 -32.14 -8.74
C LYS A 15 -9.77 -31.42 -7.48
N PHE A 16 -10.09 -30.14 -7.65
CA PHE A 16 -10.69 -29.31 -6.62
C PHE A 16 -12.14 -29.71 -6.34
N ARG A 17 -12.49 -29.79 -5.06
CA ARG A 17 -13.86 -30.01 -4.58
C ARG A 17 -14.23 -28.96 -3.54
N ASN A 18 -15.34 -28.28 -3.77
CA ASN A 18 -15.91 -27.38 -2.78
C ASN A 18 -16.74 -28.20 -1.79
N VAL A 19 -16.59 -27.91 -0.51
CA VAL A 19 -17.25 -28.59 0.61
C VAL A 19 -17.73 -27.56 1.62
N LEU A 20 -18.86 -27.82 2.26
CA LEU A 20 -19.34 -27.02 3.39
C LEU A 20 -19.00 -27.77 4.67
N LEU A 21 -18.13 -27.19 5.48
CA LEU A 21 -17.68 -27.77 6.74
C LEU A 21 -18.50 -27.22 7.90
N ASN A 22 -18.69 -28.05 8.93
CA ASN A 22 -19.38 -27.69 10.17
C ASN A 22 -18.51 -28.13 11.36
N GLN A 23 -18.80 -27.61 12.55
CA GLN A 23 -18.10 -27.92 13.80
C GLN A 23 -18.47 -29.30 14.35
N THR A 24 -19.74 -29.69 14.25
CA THR A 24 -20.30 -30.86 14.96
C THR A 24 -20.03 -32.19 14.27
N ASN A 25 -20.04 -32.21 12.94
CA ASN A 25 -19.88 -33.43 12.15
C ASN A 25 -18.62 -33.32 11.29
N PRO A 26 -17.54 -34.04 11.62
CA PRO A 26 -16.35 -34.08 10.77
C PRO A 26 -16.69 -34.76 9.44
N VAL A 27 -16.17 -34.22 8.36
CA VAL A 27 -16.26 -34.80 7.01
C VAL A 27 -15.01 -35.64 6.77
N GLU A 28 -15.20 -36.91 6.46
CA GLU A 28 -14.15 -37.85 6.06
C GLU A 28 -13.83 -37.64 4.57
N ALA A 29 -12.62 -37.21 4.26
CA ALA A 29 -12.11 -37.07 2.89
C ALA A 29 -11.28 -38.30 2.52
N VAL A 30 -11.60 -38.95 1.40
CA VAL A 30 -10.96 -40.20 0.98
C VAL A 30 -10.51 -40.12 -0.47
N ILE A 31 -9.29 -40.58 -0.73
CA ILE A 31 -8.78 -40.85 -2.08
C ILE A 31 -8.53 -42.34 -2.22
N ARG A 32 -8.97 -42.91 -3.33
CA ARG A 32 -8.79 -44.32 -3.68
C ARG A 32 -7.97 -44.44 -4.97
N HIS A 33 -7.39 -45.63 -5.18
CA HIS A 33 -6.66 -45.98 -6.40
C HIS A 33 -5.42 -45.12 -6.67
N ILE A 34 -4.67 -44.79 -5.61
CA ILE A 34 -3.39 -44.08 -5.75
C ILE A 34 -2.37 -44.99 -6.46
N ALA A 35 -1.78 -44.49 -7.55
CA ALA A 35 -0.79 -45.22 -8.34
C ALA A 35 0.49 -45.51 -7.53
N SER A 36 1.18 -46.61 -7.83
CA SER A 36 2.36 -47.07 -7.08
C SER A 36 3.59 -46.15 -7.20
N ASN A 37 3.65 -45.33 -8.26
CA ASN A 37 4.74 -44.38 -8.50
C ASN A 37 4.63 -43.08 -7.70
N VAL A 38 3.45 -42.77 -7.14
CA VAL A 38 3.25 -41.63 -6.23
C VAL A 38 3.90 -41.99 -4.90
N THR A 39 4.74 -41.16 -4.30
CA THR A 39 5.34 -41.44 -2.98
C THR A 39 4.67 -40.62 -1.89
N VAL A 40 4.23 -39.42 -2.23
CA VAL A 40 3.69 -38.44 -1.29
C VAL A 40 2.40 -37.84 -1.87
N VAL A 41 1.41 -37.59 -1.01
CA VAL A 41 0.23 -36.82 -1.36
C VAL A 41 0.12 -35.65 -0.39
N ILE A 42 0.10 -34.43 -0.93
CA ILE A 42 -0.22 -33.24 -0.14
C ILE A 42 -1.71 -33.00 -0.27
N PHE A 43 -2.41 -33.04 0.86
CA PHE A 43 -3.83 -32.74 0.94
C PHE A 43 -4.00 -31.38 1.59
N GLN A 44 -4.74 -30.48 0.94
CA GLN A 44 -4.91 -29.10 1.40
C GLN A 44 -6.37 -28.66 1.34
N VAL A 45 -6.73 -27.78 2.25
CA VAL A 45 -8.05 -27.17 2.38
C VAL A 45 -7.92 -25.68 2.59
N HIS A 46 -8.76 -24.94 1.89
CA HIS A 46 -8.76 -23.49 1.87
C HIS A 46 -10.16 -22.96 2.20
N ALA A 47 -10.23 -22.04 3.15
CA ALA A 47 -11.39 -21.22 3.50
C ALA A 47 -11.05 -19.73 3.29
N GLN A 48 -11.97 -18.79 3.52
CA GLN A 48 -11.66 -17.34 3.45
C GLN A 48 -11.54 -16.67 4.82
N LYS A 49 -12.47 -16.97 5.73
CA LYS A 49 -12.67 -16.18 6.97
C LYS A 49 -12.45 -16.99 8.23
N SER A 50 -12.98 -18.21 8.24
CA SER A 50 -13.00 -19.08 9.42
C SER A 50 -11.95 -20.16 9.29
N ASP A 51 -11.28 -20.44 10.40
CA ASP A 51 -10.28 -21.49 10.47
C ASP A 51 -10.93 -22.88 10.33
N VAL A 52 -10.26 -23.72 9.55
CA VAL A 52 -10.61 -25.13 9.37
C VAL A 52 -9.52 -26.00 9.98
N VAL A 53 -9.91 -27.21 10.39
CA VAL A 53 -9.00 -28.21 10.92
C VAL A 53 -9.00 -29.40 9.99
N ILE A 54 -7.79 -29.82 9.63
CA ILE A 54 -7.53 -31.05 8.89
C ILE A 54 -6.74 -31.99 9.79
N SER A 55 -7.05 -33.28 9.77
CA SER A 55 -6.43 -34.25 10.67
C SER A 55 -6.31 -35.62 10.00
N PHE A 56 -5.27 -36.38 10.34
CA PHE A 56 -5.18 -37.79 9.99
C PHE A 56 -6.18 -38.64 10.78
N ASP A 57 -6.47 -38.23 12.02
CA ASP A 57 -7.35 -38.93 12.94
C ASP A 57 -8.69 -38.20 13.13
N LYS A 58 -9.75 -38.95 13.44
CA LYS A 58 -11.08 -38.39 13.69
C LYS A 58 -11.09 -37.41 14.86
N ASN A 59 -10.27 -37.68 15.87
CA ASN A 59 -10.02 -36.78 16.99
C ASN A 59 -8.64 -36.14 16.80
N PRO A 60 -8.56 -34.84 16.51
CA PRO A 60 -7.30 -34.18 16.18
C PRO A 60 -6.37 -34.09 17.39
N SER A 61 -5.10 -34.40 17.18
CA SER A 61 -4.00 -34.10 18.11
C SER A 61 -3.05 -33.08 17.51
N MET A 62 -2.24 -32.40 18.33
CA MET A 62 -1.34 -31.34 17.86
C MET A 62 -0.38 -31.79 16.75
N ASN A 63 0.11 -33.03 16.82
CA ASN A 63 1.05 -33.59 15.84
C ASN A 63 0.38 -34.24 14.61
N SER A 64 -0.94 -34.45 14.64
CA SER A 64 -1.69 -35.12 13.56
C SER A 64 -2.66 -34.21 12.83
N SER A 65 -2.74 -32.94 13.23
CA SER A 65 -3.70 -31.98 12.71
C SER A 65 -3.08 -30.62 12.41
N GLY A 66 -3.56 -30.01 11.33
CA GLY A 66 -3.29 -28.62 10.96
C GLY A 66 -4.54 -27.78 11.18
N THR A 67 -4.37 -26.56 11.67
CA THR A 67 -5.45 -25.59 11.89
C THR A 67 -5.11 -24.27 11.21
N GLY A 68 -6.06 -23.73 10.44
CA GLY A 68 -5.93 -22.41 9.83
C GLY A 68 -6.90 -22.21 8.68
N VAL A 69 -6.88 -21.01 8.09
CA VAL A 69 -7.71 -20.68 6.93
C VAL A 69 -7.22 -21.38 5.65
N ASP A 70 -5.91 -21.49 5.48
CA ASP A 70 -5.26 -22.30 4.45
C ASP A 70 -4.34 -23.30 5.15
N THR A 71 -4.62 -24.58 5.01
CA THR A 71 -3.83 -25.62 5.68
C THR A 71 -3.78 -26.90 4.87
N GLY A 72 -2.67 -27.63 4.97
CA GLY A 72 -2.46 -28.92 4.35
C GLY A 72 -1.62 -29.87 5.20
N LEU A 73 -1.74 -31.15 4.87
CA LEU A 73 -1.06 -32.28 5.49
C LEU A 73 -0.34 -33.10 4.42
N VAL A 74 0.84 -33.60 4.77
CA VAL A 74 1.62 -34.49 3.92
C VAL A 74 1.38 -35.94 4.31
N SER A 75 0.82 -36.72 3.39
CA SER A 75 0.67 -38.17 3.52
C SER A 75 1.81 -38.89 2.79
N ILE A 76 2.79 -39.41 3.53
CA ILE A 76 3.85 -40.27 2.98
C ILE A 76 3.30 -41.69 2.83
N LEU A 77 3.31 -42.23 1.62
CA LEU A 77 2.65 -43.50 1.29
C LEU A 77 3.53 -44.71 1.61
N ARG A 78 2.93 -45.72 2.22
CA ARG A 78 3.55 -47.04 2.40
C ARG A 78 3.61 -47.82 1.06
N PRO A 79 4.54 -48.78 0.89
CA PRO A 79 4.76 -49.47 -0.40
C PRO A 79 3.52 -49.99 -1.11
N GLN A 80 2.52 -50.52 -0.38
CA GLN A 80 1.27 -51.06 -0.94
C GLN A 80 0.03 -50.19 -0.68
N GLN A 81 0.22 -48.98 -0.15
CA GLN A 81 -0.90 -48.10 0.18
C GLN A 81 -1.48 -47.47 -1.09
N SER A 82 -2.79 -47.68 -1.29
CA SER A 82 -3.57 -47.15 -2.42
C SER A 82 -4.72 -46.23 -1.99
N VAL A 83 -4.87 -46.03 -0.67
CA VAL A 83 -5.94 -45.23 -0.04
C VAL A 83 -5.35 -44.28 0.99
N CYS A 84 -5.83 -43.05 1.00
CA CYS A 84 -5.58 -42.06 2.04
C CYS A 84 -6.90 -41.50 2.56
N THR A 85 -6.94 -41.24 3.86
CA THR A 85 -8.10 -40.73 4.57
C THR A 85 -7.70 -39.55 5.44
N TRP A 86 -8.51 -38.50 5.44
CA TRP A 86 -8.36 -37.31 6.28
C TRP A 86 -9.70 -36.92 6.87
N TYR A 87 -9.68 -36.19 7.97
CA TYR A 87 -10.89 -35.66 8.62
C TYR A 87 -10.87 -34.15 8.61
N LEU A 88 -11.99 -33.56 8.20
CA LEU A 88 -12.18 -32.13 8.02
C LEU A 88 -13.24 -31.62 8.99
N ARG A 89 -12.99 -30.50 9.65
CA ARG A 89 -14.00 -29.81 10.47
C ARG A 89 -13.78 -28.30 10.46
N SER A 90 -14.84 -27.54 10.70
CA SER A 90 -14.73 -26.11 11.00
C SER A 90 -14.45 -25.91 12.50
N LEU A 91 -13.72 -24.87 12.88
CA LEU A 91 -13.66 -24.41 14.27
C LEU A 91 -14.92 -23.62 14.67
N ASP A 92 -15.47 -22.87 13.72
CA ASP A 92 -16.67 -22.06 13.91
C ASP A 92 -17.96 -22.87 13.76
N ALA A 93 -18.99 -22.46 14.50
CA ALA A 93 -20.31 -23.09 14.50
C ALA A 93 -21.14 -22.85 13.21
N SER A 94 -20.69 -21.95 12.34
CA SER A 94 -21.31 -21.68 11.03
C SER A 94 -20.84 -22.69 9.96
N GLN A 95 -21.63 -22.82 8.89
CA GLN A 95 -21.18 -23.58 7.72
C GLN A 95 -20.11 -22.79 6.97
N VAL A 96 -18.89 -23.32 6.90
CA VAL A 96 -17.75 -22.67 6.25
C VAL A 96 -17.57 -23.26 4.85
N LEU A 97 -17.68 -22.43 3.81
CA LEU A 97 -17.35 -22.82 2.45
C LEU A 97 -15.85 -23.00 2.32
N SER A 98 -15.44 -24.22 2.00
CA SER A 98 -14.04 -24.59 1.84
C SER A 98 -13.80 -25.27 0.51
N THR A 99 -12.58 -25.19 -0.02
CA THR A 99 -12.15 -25.96 -1.19
C THR A 99 -11.02 -26.91 -0.80
N ALA A 100 -11.20 -28.19 -1.09
CA ALA A 100 -10.24 -29.24 -0.84
C ALA A 100 -9.60 -29.72 -2.15
N ILE A 101 -8.31 -30.03 -2.10
CA ILE A 101 -7.57 -30.67 -3.20
C ILE A 101 -6.47 -31.58 -2.64
N SER A 102 -6.11 -32.57 -3.44
CA SER A 102 -4.98 -33.47 -3.19
C SER A 102 -4.04 -33.48 -4.38
N ILE A 103 -2.75 -33.27 -4.13
CA ILE A 103 -1.72 -33.16 -5.15
C ILE A 103 -0.70 -34.29 -4.93
N PRO A 104 -0.52 -35.19 -5.92
CA PRO A 104 0.45 -36.27 -5.83
C PRO A 104 1.86 -35.82 -6.22
N TYR A 105 2.87 -36.37 -5.56
CA TYR A 105 4.28 -36.20 -5.87
C TYR A 105 4.99 -37.55 -5.95
N MET A 106 6.05 -37.62 -6.76
CA MET A 106 6.84 -38.81 -7.06
C MET A 106 8.11 -38.88 -6.19
N GLU A 107 8.82 -40.00 -6.28
CA GLU A 107 10.03 -40.30 -5.52
C GLU A 107 11.11 -39.22 -5.59
N LYS A 108 11.29 -38.60 -6.75
CA LYS A 108 12.34 -37.59 -6.97
C LYS A 108 11.88 -36.17 -6.66
N ASP A 109 10.59 -35.97 -6.40
CA ASP A 109 10.08 -34.65 -6.10
C ASP A 109 10.47 -34.28 -4.66
N PRO A 110 10.99 -33.06 -4.43
CA PRO A 110 11.27 -32.59 -3.08
C PRO A 110 10.01 -32.62 -2.21
N ILE A 111 10.17 -32.79 -0.90
CA ILE A 111 9.05 -32.87 0.04
C ILE A 111 8.98 -31.54 0.82
N PRO A 112 7.98 -30.67 0.56
CA PRO A 112 7.78 -29.41 1.27
C PRO A 112 7.67 -29.66 2.77
N GLY A 113 8.44 -28.91 3.55
CA GLY A 113 8.41 -29.02 5.01
C GLY A 113 9.02 -30.28 5.61
N GLY A 114 9.66 -31.15 4.81
CA GLY A 114 10.24 -32.41 5.28
C GLY A 114 11.39 -32.29 6.27
N CYS A 115 11.85 -31.07 6.55
CA CYS A 115 12.88 -30.74 7.54
C CYS A 115 12.38 -29.68 8.51
N ASN A 116 11.20 -29.90 9.08
CA ASN A 116 10.62 -29.00 10.06
C ASN A 116 11.24 -29.20 11.45
N LEU A 117 11.62 -28.10 12.10
CA LEU A 117 12.10 -28.03 13.48
C LEU A 117 11.36 -26.96 14.30
N GLU A 118 10.49 -26.17 13.67
CA GLU A 118 9.88 -24.97 14.24
C GLU A 118 8.38 -25.13 14.53
N PHE A 119 7.67 -25.95 13.74
CA PHE A 119 6.21 -26.11 13.80
C PHE A 119 5.77 -27.47 14.35
N ASP A 120 4.48 -27.63 14.65
CA ASP A 120 3.93 -28.79 15.35
C ASP A 120 3.88 -30.08 14.51
N LEU A 121 3.76 -29.96 13.18
CA LEU A 121 3.70 -31.11 12.26
C LEU A 121 5.11 -31.64 11.96
N GLU A 122 5.31 -32.96 11.97
CA GLU A 122 6.61 -33.55 11.63
C GLU A 122 7.09 -33.15 10.21
N VAL A 123 6.15 -33.17 9.26
CA VAL A 123 6.34 -32.65 7.90
C VAL A 123 5.30 -31.58 7.66
N ASP A 124 5.74 -30.32 7.57
CA ASP A 124 4.84 -29.17 7.52
C ASP A 124 4.88 -28.42 6.18
N PRO A 125 3.93 -28.69 5.26
CA PRO A 125 3.91 -28.08 3.94
C PRO A 125 3.29 -26.68 3.95
N ASN A 126 2.95 -26.14 5.12
CA ASN A 126 2.20 -24.90 5.25
C ASN A 126 3.11 -23.66 5.22
N ILE A 127 2.55 -22.58 4.67
CA ILE A 127 3.14 -21.25 4.75
C ILE A 127 2.42 -20.47 5.83
N TYR A 128 3.14 -20.11 6.87
CA TYR A 128 2.64 -19.27 7.95
C TYR A 128 2.73 -17.80 7.56
N LEU A 129 1.60 -17.10 7.66
CA LEU A 129 1.48 -15.71 7.28
C LEU A 129 1.11 -14.86 8.50
N ASP A 130 1.96 -13.89 8.80
CA ASP A 130 1.69 -12.82 9.76
C ASP A 130 1.58 -11.50 8.98
N TYR A 131 0.66 -10.60 9.36
CA TYR A 131 0.60 -9.29 8.73
C TYR A 131 0.44 -8.16 9.75
N THR A 132 0.98 -7.01 9.39
CA THR A 132 0.76 -5.73 10.07
C THR A 132 0.21 -4.71 9.08
N LEU A 133 -0.08 -3.48 9.54
CA LEU A 133 -0.45 -2.36 8.66
C LEU A 133 0.68 -1.93 7.69
N VAL A 134 1.90 -2.41 7.92
CA VAL A 134 3.11 -1.99 7.18
C VAL A 134 3.62 -3.10 6.28
N ASP A 135 3.78 -4.31 6.83
CA ASP A 135 4.39 -5.44 6.15
C ASP A 135 3.61 -6.76 6.36
N ILE A 136 3.80 -7.67 5.43
CA ILE A 136 3.35 -9.07 5.49
C ILE A 136 4.59 -9.93 5.58
N ARG A 137 4.60 -10.88 6.50
CA ARG A 137 5.68 -11.82 6.72
C ARG A 137 5.19 -13.23 6.42
N ILE A 138 5.88 -13.92 5.52
CA ILE A 138 5.65 -15.35 5.29
C ILE A 138 6.84 -16.16 5.82
N LYS A 139 6.53 -17.30 6.44
CA LYS A 139 7.51 -18.29 6.91
C LYS A 139 7.06 -19.68 6.50
N PHE A 140 8.02 -20.56 6.27
CA PHE A 140 7.73 -21.96 5.97
C PHE A 140 8.89 -22.85 6.39
N ALA A 141 8.60 -24.11 6.67
CA ALA A 141 9.61 -25.09 7.04
C ALA A 141 10.47 -25.48 5.82
N PRO A 142 11.79 -25.69 5.97
CA PRO A 142 12.64 -26.19 4.90
C PRO A 142 12.16 -27.55 4.36
N ALA A 143 12.32 -27.76 3.06
CA ALA A 143 12.01 -29.02 2.41
C ALA A 143 13.11 -30.06 2.62
N ASN A 144 12.77 -31.33 2.39
CA ASN A 144 13.72 -32.43 2.29
C ASN A 144 13.76 -32.99 0.86
N LEU A 145 14.79 -33.78 0.54
CA LEU A 145 14.86 -34.51 -0.72
C LEU A 145 13.79 -35.61 -0.77
N GLY A 146 13.27 -35.89 -1.96
CA GLY A 146 12.37 -37.01 -2.19
C GLY A 146 13.06 -38.37 -1.99
N TYR A 147 12.28 -39.38 -1.60
CA TYR A 147 12.74 -40.75 -1.39
C TYR A 147 11.67 -41.79 -1.73
N THR A 148 12.08 -43.05 -1.91
CA THR A 148 11.20 -44.18 -2.25
C THR A 148 10.24 -44.53 -1.12
N ARG A 149 9.07 -45.11 -1.47
CA ARG A 149 8.15 -45.65 -0.47
C ARG A 149 8.85 -46.70 0.42
N GLY A 150 8.77 -46.52 1.73
CA GLY A 150 9.35 -47.44 2.71
C GLY A 150 10.85 -47.26 2.97
N ALA A 151 11.52 -46.34 2.27
CA ALA A 151 12.85 -45.89 2.67
C ALA A 151 12.76 -44.87 3.82
N ASN A 152 13.86 -44.74 4.57
CA ASN A 152 13.97 -43.71 5.58
C ASN A 152 14.23 -42.34 4.93
N PRO A 153 13.68 -41.25 5.49
CA PRO A 153 13.92 -39.91 4.98
C PRO A 153 15.42 -39.57 5.05
N PRO A 154 15.98 -38.86 4.05
CA PRO A 154 17.34 -38.32 4.12
C PRO A 154 17.50 -37.41 5.34
N SER A 155 18.69 -37.40 5.95
CA SER A 155 18.94 -36.54 7.10
C SER A 155 19.01 -35.07 6.68
N CYS A 156 18.29 -34.22 7.42
CA CYS A 156 18.19 -32.80 7.11
C CYS A 156 19.50 -32.03 7.26
N ASP A 157 20.40 -32.46 8.15
CA ASP A 157 21.63 -31.74 8.49
C ASP A 157 22.91 -32.56 8.22
N SER A 158 22.82 -33.61 7.39
CA SER A 158 23.99 -34.42 7.01
C SER A 158 24.84 -33.75 5.91
N GLY A 159 25.59 -32.71 6.31
CA GLY A 159 26.55 -31.98 5.47
C GLY A 159 25.91 -31.06 4.42
N THR A 160 26.72 -30.25 3.73
CA THR A 160 26.30 -29.25 2.71
C THR A 160 26.52 -29.70 1.26
N GLY A 161 26.77 -31.00 1.05
CA GLY A 161 27.06 -31.58 -0.27
C GLY A 161 25.82 -31.81 -1.14
N GLN A 162 26.03 -32.36 -2.34
CA GLN A 162 24.97 -32.61 -3.35
C GLN A 162 23.90 -33.62 -2.92
N ASN A 163 24.14 -34.44 -1.90
CA ASN A 163 23.17 -35.41 -1.37
C ASN A 163 22.36 -34.86 -0.19
N SER A 164 22.46 -33.55 0.07
CA SER A 164 21.78 -32.89 1.16
C SER A 164 20.69 -31.96 0.65
N ARG A 165 19.71 -31.65 1.51
CA ARG A 165 18.66 -30.66 1.23
C ARG A 165 19.20 -29.29 0.83
N TRP A 166 20.45 -29.00 1.19
CA TRP A 166 21.14 -27.77 0.82
C TRP A 166 21.37 -27.64 -0.71
N ARG A 167 20.95 -28.56 -1.57
CA ARG A 167 20.91 -28.25 -3.01
C ARG A 167 19.63 -27.56 -3.47
N LEU A 168 18.60 -27.57 -2.63
CA LEU A 168 17.25 -27.13 -3.01
C LEU A 168 17.18 -25.61 -3.13
N HIS A 169 16.36 -25.15 -4.06
CA HIS A 169 16.07 -23.73 -4.26
C HIS A 169 14.59 -23.47 -4.04
N TYR A 170 14.26 -22.35 -3.41
CA TYR A 170 12.88 -21.98 -3.12
C TYR A 170 12.49 -20.74 -3.91
N ASP A 171 11.62 -20.93 -4.88
CA ASP A 171 11.06 -19.84 -5.68
C ASP A 171 9.77 -19.35 -5.03
N VAL A 172 9.77 -18.09 -4.59
CA VAL A 172 8.62 -17.47 -3.92
C VAL A 172 7.78 -16.73 -4.96
N TYR A 173 6.51 -17.08 -5.04
CA TYR A 173 5.54 -16.51 -5.96
C TYR A 173 4.48 -15.69 -5.23
N GLN A 174 4.04 -14.63 -5.90
CA GLN A 174 2.95 -13.76 -5.45
C GLN A 174 1.88 -13.68 -6.55
N TYR A 175 0.61 -13.72 -6.17
CA TYR A 175 -0.51 -13.57 -7.08
C TYR A 175 -1.56 -12.64 -6.46
N PHE A 176 -1.88 -11.54 -7.14
CA PHE A 176 -2.89 -10.59 -6.68
C PHE A 176 -4.29 -11.00 -7.16
N LEU A 177 -5.26 -10.94 -6.25
CA LEU A 177 -6.67 -11.10 -6.58
C LEU A 177 -7.22 -9.83 -7.27
N PRO A 178 -8.35 -9.93 -7.99
CA PRO A 178 -9.01 -8.74 -8.54
C PRO A 178 -9.32 -7.71 -7.45
N GLU A 179 -9.06 -6.44 -7.76
CA GLU A 179 -9.33 -5.32 -6.85
C GLU A 179 -10.81 -5.21 -6.49
N ASN A 180 -11.10 -4.85 -5.23
CA ASN A 180 -12.46 -4.65 -4.71
C ASN A 180 -13.38 -5.90 -4.75
N GLU A 181 -12.83 -7.08 -5.01
CA GLU A 181 -13.57 -8.35 -5.02
C GLU A 181 -13.20 -9.22 -3.81
N LEU A 182 -14.05 -9.17 -2.77
CA LEU A 182 -13.86 -9.91 -1.52
C LEU A 182 -14.70 -11.19 -1.43
N SER A 183 -15.18 -11.71 -2.57
CA SER A 183 -16.05 -12.89 -2.64
C SER A 183 -15.28 -14.19 -2.39
N GLU A 184 -15.82 -15.07 -1.53
CA GLU A 184 -15.27 -16.40 -1.24
C GLU A 184 -15.06 -17.22 -2.52
N MET A 185 -16.01 -17.16 -3.45
CA MET A 185 -15.95 -17.94 -4.70
C MET A 185 -14.83 -17.47 -5.63
N VAL A 186 -14.57 -16.16 -5.65
CA VAL A 186 -13.48 -15.58 -6.44
C VAL A 186 -12.15 -16.06 -5.87
N LEU A 187 -11.95 -15.96 -4.55
CA LEU A 187 -10.77 -16.52 -3.88
C LEU A 187 -10.56 -17.99 -4.24
N MET A 188 -11.59 -18.82 -4.08
CA MET A 188 -11.48 -20.26 -4.34
C MET A 188 -11.08 -20.56 -5.79
N ASN A 189 -11.58 -19.82 -6.77
CA ASN A 189 -11.17 -19.98 -8.16
C ASN A 189 -9.70 -19.58 -8.41
N HIS A 190 -9.21 -18.56 -7.71
CA HIS A 190 -7.84 -18.09 -7.84
C HIS A 190 -6.82 -18.93 -7.06
N ILE A 191 -7.21 -19.53 -5.92
CA ILE A 191 -6.39 -20.52 -5.21
C ILE A 191 -6.05 -21.70 -6.12
N ARG A 192 -6.99 -22.11 -7.01
CA ARG A 192 -6.71 -23.17 -7.99
C ARG A 192 -5.50 -22.85 -8.86
N LYS A 193 -5.38 -21.59 -9.25
CA LYS A 193 -4.27 -21.12 -10.08
C LYS A 193 -2.93 -21.13 -9.35
N MET A 194 -2.97 -21.14 -8.02
CA MET A 194 -1.80 -21.05 -7.14
C MET A 194 -1.55 -22.33 -6.34
N SER A 195 -2.11 -23.48 -6.73
CA SER A 195 -1.94 -24.74 -5.99
C SER A 195 -0.93 -25.71 -6.64
N GLU A 196 -0.99 -25.87 -7.96
CA GLU A 196 -0.11 -26.79 -8.71
C GLU A 196 1.09 -26.04 -9.30
N VAL A 197 2.26 -26.68 -9.35
CA VAL A 197 3.53 -26.09 -9.82
C VAL A 197 3.37 -25.39 -11.18
N GLU A 198 2.89 -26.12 -12.20
CA GLU A 198 2.73 -25.58 -13.56
C GLU A 198 1.79 -24.37 -13.60
N SER A 199 0.72 -24.43 -12.81
CA SER A 199 -0.24 -23.34 -12.72
C SER A 199 0.32 -22.12 -12.00
N ILE A 200 1.10 -22.32 -10.93
CA ILE A 200 1.76 -21.23 -10.20
C ILE A 200 2.74 -20.52 -11.13
N GLU A 201 3.53 -21.26 -11.89
CA GLU A 201 4.50 -20.68 -12.83
C GLU A 201 3.82 -19.92 -13.97
N ALA A 202 2.66 -20.40 -14.43
CA ALA A 202 1.91 -19.76 -15.50
C ALA A 202 1.16 -18.48 -15.08
N ASN A 203 0.75 -18.38 -13.81
CA ASN A 203 -0.13 -17.30 -13.33
C ASN A 203 0.53 -16.36 -12.32
N GLY A 204 1.45 -16.87 -11.50
CA GLY A 204 2.10 -16.15 -10.43
C GLY A 204 3.30 -15.32 -10.90
N ILE A 205 3.61 -14.27 -10.15
CA ILE A 205 4.82 -13.47 -10.36
C ILE A 205 5.92 -14.03 -9.44
N LYS A 206 7.02 -14.48 -10.03
CA LYS A 206 8.19 -14.91 -9.27
C LYS A 206 8.89 -13.69 -8.65
N MET A 207 8.89 -13.62 -7.33
CA MET A 207 9.44 -12.49 -6.57
C MET A 207 10.93 -12.65 -6.29
N LEU A 208 11.34 -13.85 -5.89
CA LEU A 208 12.72 -14.17 -5.58
C LEU A 208 12.98 -15.68 -5.59
N THR A 209 14.25 -16.03 -5.57
CA THR A 209 14.74 -17.37 -5.26
C THR A 209 15.55 -17.30 -3.98
N LEU A 210 15.20 -18.12 -3.00
CA LEU A 210 15.97 -18.35 -1.78
C LEU A 210 16.88 -19.55 -1.98
N THR A 211 18.10 -19.41 -1.49
CA THR A 211 19.11 -20.46 -1.42
C THR A 211 19.33 -20.84 0.04
N ASN A 212 20.27 -21.74 0.31
CA ASN A 212 20.59 -22.21 1.67
C ASN A 212 20.99 -21.13 2.65
N ASP A 213 21.71 -20.13 2.16
CA ASP A 213 22.24 -19.05 2.98
C ASP A 213 21.12 -18.10 3.40
N ASP A 214 19.97 -18.18 2.72
CA ASP A 214 18.80 -17.37 2.99
C ASP A 214 17.88 -18.05 4.00
N LYS A 215 17.28 -17.24 4.88
CA LYS A 215 16.23 -17.71 5.79
C LYS A 215 14.94 -17.95 5.01
N THR A 216 14.17 -18.96 5.39
CA THR A 216 12.81 -19.25 4.88
C THR A 216 11.76 -18.29 5.44
N ASN A 217 12.10 -17.00 5.51
CA ASN A 217 11.28 -15.93 6.05
C ASN A 217 11.39 -14.70 5.15
N VAL A 218 10.28 -14.30 4.53
CA VAL A 218 10.22 -13.25 3.52
C VAL A 218 9.21 -12.18 3.90
N TYR A 219 9.52 -10.93 3.58
CA TYR A 219 8.70 -9.76 3.91
C TYR A 219 8.17 -9.10 2.62
N PHE A 220 6.91 -8.68 2.64
CA PHE A 220 6.23 -7.97 1.55
C PHE A 220 5.55 -6.71 2.10
N SER A 221 5.32 -5.72 1.23
CA SER A 221 4.52 -4.54 1.60
C SER A 221 3.06 -4.93 1.83
N SER A 222 2.48 -4.45 2.93
CA SER A 222 1.07 -4.73 3.27
C SER A 222 0.12 -3.86 2.45
N LEU A 223 -0.90 -4.45 1.84
CA LEU A 223 -1.89 -3.74 1.02
C LEU A 223 -3.29 -4.02 1.60
N PRO A 224 -3.76 -3.23 2.60
CA PRO A 224 -5.04 -3.48 3.25
C PRO A 224 -6.21 -3.46 2.25
N GLY A 225 -7.05 -4.50 2.31
CA GLY A 225 -8.20 -4.68 1.42
C GLY A 225 -7.86 -5.32 0.06
N GLN A 226 -6.58 -5.47 -0.27
CA GLN A 226 -6.14 -6.16 -1.48
C GLN A 226 -5.86 -7.63 -1.20
N GLY A 227 -6.60 -8.49 -1.88
CA GLY A 227 -6.34 -9.93 -1.81
C GLY A 227 -5.03 -10.30 -2.49
N VAL A 228 -4.22 -11.11 -1.81
CA VAL A 228 -2.97 -11.67 -2.33
C VAL A 228 -2.82 -13.12 -1.90
N ILE A 229 -2.31 -13.96 -2.80
CA ILE A 229 -1.96 -15.37 -2.55
C ILE A 229 -0.46 -15.51 -2.70
N TYR A 230 0.18 -16.10 -1.70
CA TYR A 230 1.59 -16.47 -1.72
C TYR A 230 1.72 -17.98 -1.87
N ASN A 231 2.69 -18.41 -2.68
CA ASN A 231 3.12 -19.80 -2.70
C ASN A 231 4.65 -19.89 -2.87
N VAL A 232 5.23 -21.01 -2.48
CA VAL A 232 6.64 -21.34 -2.62
C VAL A 232 6.74 -22.63 -3.42
N ILE A 233 7.56 -22.62 -4.48
CA ILE A 233 7.94 -23.82 -5.22
C ILE A 233 9.34 -24.19 -4.78
N VAL A 234 9.53 -25.39 -4.25
CA VAL A 234 10.86 -25.95 -4.04
C VAL A 234 11.29 -26.74 -5.26
N ARG A 235 12.51 -26.47 -5.73
CA ARG A 235 13.10 -27.08 -6.92
C ARG A 235 14.36 -27.84 -6.59
N ASP A 236 14.49 -29.02 -7.17
CA ASP A 236 15.71 -29.82 -7.15
C ASP A 236 16.48 -29.62 -8.48
N PRO A 237 17.63 -28.93 -8.47
CA PRO A 237 18.38 -28.64 -9.69
C PRO A 237 19.03 -29.87 -10.32
N ILE A 238 19.20 -30.98 -9.59
CA ILE A 238 19.84 -32.20 -10.10
C ILE A 238 18.84 -33.06 -10.87
N TRP A 239 17.64 -33.22 -10.31
CA TRP A 239 16.58 -34.02 -10.92
C TRP A 239 15.63 -33.21 -11.81
N ASN A 240 15.74 -31.88 -11.78
CA ASN A 240 14.83 -30.94 -12.43
C ASN A 240 13.36 -31.21 -12.07
N THR A 241 13.13 -31.57 -10.81
CA THR A 241 11.83 -31.84 -10.21
C THR A 241 11.46 -30.72 -9.26
N SER A 242 10.17 -30.58 -8.98
CA SER A 242 9.66 -29.49 -8.16
C SER A 242 8.37 -29.85 -7.48
N SER A 243 8.16 -29.28 -6.29
CA SER A 243 6.91 -29.39 -5.56
C SER A 243 6.51 -28.04 -4.98
N ALA A 244 5.21 -27.85 -4.79
CA ALA A 244 4.64 -26.63 -4.25
C ALA A 244 4.27 -26.83 -2.77
N TYR A 245 4.51 -25.79 -1.99
CA TYR A 245 3.93 -25.64 -0.66
C TYR A 245 2.43 -25.36 -0.75
N VAL A 246 1.74 -25.45 0.38
CA VAL A 246 0.32 -25.08 0.47
C VAL A 246 0.22 -23.56 0.34
N PRO A 247 -0.55 -23.04 -0.63
CA PRO A 247 -0.68 -21.60 -0.81
C PRO A 247 -1.40 -20.97 0.37
N VAL A 248 -1.00 -19.76 0.73
CA VAL A 248 -1.64 -18.96 1.80
C VAL A 248 -2.14 -17.63 1.24
N HIS A 249 -3.33 -17.21 1.64
CA HIS A 249 -3.93 -15.96 1.21
C HIS A 249 -4.08 -14.96 2.35
N THR A 250 -4.12 -13.67 2.01
CA THR A 250 -4.48 -12.61 2.96
C THR A 250 -5.05 -11.41 2.22
N TYR A 251 -5.85 -10.61 2.93
CA TYR A 251 -6.29 -9.28 2.51
C TYR A 251 -5.61 -8.17 3.33
N ALA A 252 -4.68 -8.53 4.23
CA ALA A 252 -4.03 -7.64 5.18
C ALA A 252 -5.01 -6.78 6.02
N CYS A 253 -6.19 -7.34 6.31
CA CYS A 253 -7.25 -6.75 7.11
C CYS A 253 -8.14 -7.84 7.68
N SER A 254 -8.89 -7.51 8.73
CA SER A 254 -9.87 -8.40 9.35
C SER A 254 -11.25 -8.22 8.70
N PHE A 255 -11.96 -9.34 8.50
CA PHE A 255 -13.38 -9.34 8.14
C PHE A 255 -14.31 -9.24 9.36
N ALA A 256 -13.80 -9.55 10.57
CA ALA A 256 -14.59 -9.62 11.79
C ALA A 256 -14.65 -8.28 12.54
N ASP A 257 -13.65 -7.41 12.34
CA ASP A 257 -13.53 -6.17 13.10
C ASP A 257 -14.64 -5.18 12.72
N LEU A 258 -15.22 -4.51 13.72
CA LEU A 258 -16.24 -3.47 13.53
C LEU A 258 -15.64 -2.15 13.01
N VAL A 259 -14.34 -1.94 13.20
CA VAL A 259 -13.60 -0.72 12.84
C VAL A 259 -12.36 -1.15 12.03
N ASP A 260 -12.08 -0.47 10.92
CA ASP A 260 -10.95 -0.77 10.02
C ASP A 260 -11.02 -2.19 9.38
N ASN A 261 -12.23 -2.58 8.96
CA ASN A 261 -12.45 -3.85 8.27
C ASN A 261 -12.02 -3.79 6.80
N CYS A 262 -11.99 -4.96 6.15
CA CYS A 262 -11.63 -5.08 4.73
C CYS A 262 -12.55 -4.32 3.77
N SER A 263 -13.77 -3.97 4.18
CA SER A 263 -14.72 -3.21 3.36
C SER A 263 -14.50 -1.69 3.45
N THR A 264 -13.79 -1.21 4.48
CA THR A 264 -13.50 0.22 4.68
C THR A 264 -12.09 0.57 4.19
N LEU A 265 -12.00 1.09 2.96
CA LEU A 265 -10.72 1.40 2.32
C LEU A 265 -9.90 2.51 3.00
N SER A 266 -10.55 3.46 3.67
CA SER A 266 -9.87 4.58 4.36
C SER A 266 -10.75 5.22 5.42
N LYS A 267 -10.11 5.75 6.47
CA LYS A 267 -10.77 6.50 7.55
C LYS A 267 -11.42 7.77 7.02
N LEU A 268 -12.50 8.20 7.68
CA LEU A 268 -13.22 9.42 7.32
C LEU A 268 -12.31 10.66 7.37
N SER A 269 -11.42 10.73 8.37
CA SER A 269 -10.44 11.81 8.53
C SER A 269 -9.51 11.92 7.32
N THR A 270 -8.99 10.78 6.84
CA THR A 270 -8.14 10.68 5.63
C THR A 270 -8.88 11.15 4.39
N LYS A 271 -10.13 10.70 4.21
CA LYS A 271 -11.01 11.12 3.10
C LYS A 271 -11.20 12.63 3.08
N VAL A 272 -11.56 13.24 4.20
CA VAL A 272 -11.75 14.70 4.31
C VAL A 272 -10.45 15.46 4.03
N PHE A 273 -9.33 14.98 4.58
CA PHE A 273 -8.03 15.63 4.38
C PHE A 273 -7.59 15.63 2.91
N PHE A 274 -7.59 14.45 2.26
CA PHE A 274 -7.14 14.36 0.87
C PHE A 274 -8.12 14.98 -0.12
N THR A 275 -9.43 14.96 0.14
CA THR A 275 -10.40 15.67 -0.72
C THR A 275 -10.21 17.18 -0.67
N ALA A 276 -10.01 17.77 0.51
CA ALA A 276 -9.69 19.19 0.64
C ALA A 276 -8.38 19.53 -0.08
N LEU A 277 -7.35 18.69 0.08
CA LEU A 277 -6.07 18.85 -0.61
C LEU A 277 -6.21 18.74 -2.13
N ALA A 278 -7.03 17.82 -2.63
CA ALA A 278 -7.28 17.64 -4.06
C ALA A 278 -8.04 18.81 -4.69
N VAL A 279 -8.98 19.45 -3.99
CA VAL A 279 -9.63 20.67 -4.48
C VAL A 279 -8.61 21.79 -4.66
N LEU A 280 -7.73 21.98 -3.67
CA LEU A 280 -6.65 22.95 -3.75
C LEU A 280 -5.63 22.58 -4.84
N GLY A 281 -5.29 21.30 -4.95
CA GLY A 281 -4.37 20.76 -5.95
C GLY A 281 -4.89 20.84 -7.38
N LEU A 282 -6.19 20.65 -7.59
CA LEU A 282 -6.82 20.84 -8.89
C LEU A 282 -6.79 22.33 -9.30
N PHE A 283 -7.03 23.23 -8.34
CA PHE A 283 -6.89 24.67 -8.59
C PHE A 283 -5.45 25.05 -8.96
N THR A 284 -4.46 24.57 -8.21
CA THR A 284 -3.03 24.84 -8.52
C THR A 284 -2.58 24.18 -9.82
N CYS A 285 -3.15 23.01 -10.18
CA CYS A 285 -2.87 22.33 -11.44
C CYS A 285 -3.19 23.18 -12.69
N PHE A 286 -4.25 23.98 -12.67
CA PHE A 286 -4.66 24.81 -13.82
C PHE A 286 -4.28 26.29 -13.69
N PHE A 287 -4.12 26.79 -12.46
CA PHE A 287 -3.95 28.23 -12.20
C PHE A 287 -2.78 28.56 -11.27
N GLY A 288 -1.92 27.59 -10.94
CA GLY A 288 -0.83 27.73 -9.96
C GLY A 288 0.10 28.88 -10.29
N HIS A 289 0.66 28.91 -11.51
CA HIS A 289 1.60 29.98 -11.88
C HIS A 289 0.97 31.38 -11.84
N ARG A 290 -0.28 31.52 -12.31
CA ARG A 290 -1.02 32.79 -12.28
C ARG A 290 -1.26 33.27 -10.84
N PHE A 291 -1.72 32.37 -9.98
CA PHE A 291 -1.94 32.64 -8.56
C PHE A 291 -0.73 32.20 -7.74
N TRP A 292 0.41 32.82 -8.04
CA TRP A 292 1.72 32.51 -7.46
C TRP A 292 1.72 32.36 -5.92
N LYS A 293 0.98 33.22 -5.20
CA LYS A 293 0.88 33.14 -3.74
C LYS A 293 0.20 31.86 -3.26
N THR A 294 -0.85 31.41 -3.96
CA THR A 294 -1.59 30.19 -3.64
C THR A 294 -0.74 28.96 -3.93
N ASP A 295 0.01 28.98 -5.03
CA ASP A 295 0.93 27.90 -5.40
C ASP A 295 2.06 27.75 -4.38
N LEU A 296 2.67 28.86 -3.95
CA LEU A 296 3.64 28.87 -2.85
C LEU A 296 3.06 28.32 -1.55
N PHE A 297 1.84 28.73 -1.19
CA PHE A 297 1.17 28.21 0.00
C PHE A 297 0.99 26.70 -0.08
N PHE A 298 0.51 26.19 -1.22
CA PHE A 298 0.26 24.76 -1.46
C PHE A 298 1.55 23.93 -1.42
N MET A 299 2.61 24.37 -2.12
CA MET A 299 3.90 23.67 -2.12
C MET A 299 4.56 23.69 -0.74
N GLY A 300 4.49 24.82 -0.04
CA GLY A 300 4.95 24.94 1.35
C GLY A 300 4.15 24.06 2.32
N PHE A 301 2.84 23.93 2.10
CA PHE A 301 1.97 23.03 2.86
C PHE A 301 2.39 21.57 2.70
N ILE A 302 2.61 21.11 1.46
CA ILE A 302 3.04 19.73 1.19
C ILE A 302 4.40 19.46 1.82
N PHE A 303 5.37 20.36 1.59
CA PHE A 303 6.73 20.21 2.11
C PHE A 303 6.74 20.13 3.65
N SER A 304 6.16 21.15 4.32
CA SER A 304 6.10 21.19 5.78
C SER A 304 5.26 20.02 6.34
N GLY A 305 4.09 19.76 5.75
CA GLY A 305 3.21 18.68 6.16
C GLY A 305 3.90 17.32 6.13
N PHE A 306 4.62 16.99 5.06
CA PHE A 306 5.35 15.72 4.98
C PHE A 306 6.43 15.60 6.07
N PHE A 307 7.28 16.62 6.23
CA PHE A 307 8.35 16.60 7.25
C PHE A 307 7.79 16.49 8.67
N PHE A 308 6.77 17.28 9.01
CA PHE A 308 6.18 17.24 10.34
C PHE A 308 5.36 15.97 10.58
N PHE A 309 4.69 15.41 9.57
CA PHE A 309 4.01 14.12 9.71
C PHE A 309 5.01 13.02 10.09
N VAL A 310 6.17 12.97 9.41
CA VAL A 310 7.26 12.05 9.73
C VAL A 310 7.78 12.29 11.14
N PHE A 311 8.11 13.55 11.47
CA PHE A 311 8.65 13.92 12.78
C PHE A 311 7.70 13.55 13.92
N ILE A 312 6.43 13.95 13.83
CA ILE A 312 5.40 13.67 14.84
C ILE A 312 5.22 12.16 14.98
N THR A 313 5.18 11.40 13.88
CA THR A 313 4.97 9.95 13.93
C THR A 313 6.16 9.21 14.54
N ARG A 314 7.39 9.67 14.31
CA ARG A 314 8.60 9.06 14.88
C ARG A 314 8.81 9.40 16.36
N VAL A 315 8.44 10.62 16.77
CA VAL A 315 8.72 11.12 18.13
C VAL A 315 7.55 10.92 19.09
N THR A 316 6.31 10.83 18.59
CA THR A 316 5.10 10.78 19.42
C THR A 316 4.25 9.54 19.15
N GLY A 317 3.62 9.00 20.20
CA GLY A 317 2.66 7.90 20.12
C GLY A 317 1.20 8.34 19.95
N LEU A 318 0.94 9.52 19.38
CA LEU A 318 -0.41 10.09 19.27
C LEU A 318 -1.34 9.22 18.40
N GLY A 319 -2.67 9.36 18.54
CA GLY A 319 -3.62 8.70 17.63
C GLY A 319 -3.49 9.20 16.18
N TYR A 320 -3.90 8.40 15.19
CA TYR A 320 -3.79 8.75 13.76
C TYR A 320 -4.51 10.06 13.43
N ASP A 321 -5.74 10.26 13.92
CA ASP A 321 -6.53 11.45 13.62
C ASP A 321 -5.88 12.72 14.19
N VAL A 322 -5.32 12.63 15.40
CA VAL A 322 -4.59 13.74 16.03
C VAL A 322 -3.32 14.07 15.25
N ARG A 323 -2.57 13.05 14.79
CA ARG A 323 -1.39 13.24 13.93
C ARG A 323 -1.75 13.95 12.62
N LEU A 324 -2.87 13.58 12.01
CA LEU A 324 -3.34 14.18 10.76
C LEU A 324 -3.73 15.65 10.96
N ILE A 325 -4.42 15.98 12.05
CA ILE A 325 -4.77 17.38 12.40
C ILE A 325 -3.50 18.21 12.64
N LEU A 326 -2.56 17.72 13.43
CA LEU A 326 -1.29 18.44 13.68
C LEU A 326 -0.48 18.64 12.40
N THR A 327 -0.50 17.66 11.50
CA THR A 327 0.12 17.75 10.18
C THR A 327 -0.54 18.82 9.32
N ALA A 328 -1.87 18.92 9.32
CA ALA A 328 -2.58 19.98 8.62
C ALA A 328 -2.21 21.36 9.17
N VAL A 329 -2.15 21.52 10.49
CA VAL A 329 -1.72 22.78 11.14
C VAL A 329 -0.29 23.13 10.78
N ALA A 330 0.65 22.18 10.86
CA ALA A 330 2.05 22.39 10.48
C ALA A 330 2.22 22.72 8.99
N GLY A 331 1.41 22.09 8.13
CA GLY A 331 1.33 22.40 6.71
C GLY A 331 0.87 23.84 6.48
N ILE A 332 -0.22 24.27 7.13
CA ILE A 332 -0.73 25.66 7.02
C ILE A 332 0.34 26.67 7.46
N ILE A 333 1.00 26.42 8.59
CA ILE A 333 2.10 27.26 9.09
C ILE A 333 3.24 27.32 8.07
N GLY A 334 3.63 26.17 7.50
CA GLY A 334 4.69 26.08 6.49
C GLY A 334 4.35 26.79 5.19
N GLY A 335 3.11 26.68 4.71
CA GLY A 335 2.61 27.40 3.54
C GLY A 335 2.66 28.92 3.74
N PHE A 336 2.17 29.41 4.88
CA PHE A 336 2.27 30.83 5.22
C PHE A 336 3.71 31.30 5.37
N PHE A 337 4.57 30.49 5.98
CA PHE A 337 5.99 30.80 6.14
C PHE A 337 6.69 30.95 4.78
N LEU A 338 6.42 30.06 3.83
CA LEU A 338 7.00 30.14 2.49
C LEU A 338 6.53 31.39 1.73
N VAL A 339 5.23 31.71 1.81
CA VAL A 339 4.68 32.94 1.22
C VAL A 339 5.27 34.18 1.87
N ALA A 340 5.41 34.20 3.20
CA ALA A 340 5.98 35.31 3.95
C ALA A 340 7.47 35.51 3.64
N SER A 341 8.22 34.41 3.52
CA SER A 341 9.63 34.43 3.12
C SER A 341 9.80 35.02 1.72
N TRP A 342 9.02 34.54 0.74
CA TRP A 342 9.02 35.13 -0.59
C TRP A 342 8.61 36.61 -0.55
N TRP A 343 7.57 36.96 0.22
CA TRP A 343 7.12 38.34 0.33
C TRP A 343 8.20 39.27 0.89
N ARG A 344 8.93 38.81 1.92
CA ARG A 344 9.94 39.59 2.65
C ARG A 344 11.25 39.73 1.88
N PHE A 345 11.73 38.65 1.26
CA PHE A 345 13.05 38.58 0.63
C PHE A 345 13.01 38.70 -0.89
N GLY A 346 11.86 38.48 -1.53
CA GLY A 346 11.71 38.50 -2.98
C GLY A 346 12.53 37.44 -3.73
N SER A 347 13.15 36.48 -3.02
CA SER A 347 14.02 35.48 -3.61
C SER A 347 13.21 34.39 -4.32
N VAL A 348 13.20 34.44 -5.65
CA VAL A 348 12.56 33.43 -6.50
C VAL A 348 13.32 32.11 -6.43
N LEU A 349 14.66 32.14 -6.37
CA LEU A 349 15.49 30.93 -6.38
C LEU A 349 15.23 30.03 -5.16
N LEU A 350 15.09 30.60 -3.96
CA LEU A 350 14.80 29.84 -2.75
C LEU A 350 13.43 29.16 -2.82
N ALA A 351 12.43 29.87 -3.34
CA ALA A 351 11.09 29.32 -3.56
C ALA A 351 11.11 28.19 -4.60
N MET A 352 11.81 28.39 -5.72
CA MET A 352 11.97 27.39 -6.78
C MET A 352 12.69 26.14 -6.29
N PHE A 353 13.65 26.29 -5.38
CA PHE A 353 14.32 25.14 -4.78
C PHE A 353 13.33 24.25 -4.02
N ILE A 354 12.46 24.82 -3.17
CA ILE A 354 11.44 24.06 -2.43
C ILE A 354 10.43 23.42 -3.39
N ILE A 355 9.94 24.16 -4.39
CA ILE A 355 9.00 23.64 -5.39
C ILE A 355 9.62 22.51 -6.20
N GLY A 356 10.87 22.69 -6.63
CA GLY A 356 11.62 21.68 -7.35
C GLY A 356 11.93 20.46 -6.50
N LEU A 357 12.15 20.61 -5.19
CA LEU A 357 12.28 19.49 -4.25
C LEU A 357 10.98 18.70 -4.14
N VAL A 358 9.82 19.34 -4.09
CA VAL A 358 8.52 18.63 -4.03
C VAL A 358 8.29 17.83 -5.32
N LEU A 359 8.54 18.42 -6.48
CA LEU A 359 8.45 17.71 -7.76
C LEU A 359 9.50 16.59 -7.86
N GLY A 360 10.75 16.86 -7.45
CA GLY A 360 11.84 15.90 -7.45
C GLY A 360 11.60 14.72 -6.52
N PHE A 361 10.98 14.97 -5.36
CA PHE A 361 10.53 13.93 -4.43
C PHE A 361 9.49 13.02 -5.07
N LEU A 362 8.49 13.57 -5.74
CA LEU A 362 7.47 12.78 -6.46
C LEU A 362 8.08 11.98 -7.62
N PHE A 363 8.98 12.60 -8.39
CA PHE A 363 9.70 11.94 -9.48
C PHE A 363 10.58 10.79 -8.99
N SER A 364 11.36 11.01 -7.93
CA SER A 364 12.19 9.98 -7.31
C SER A 364 11.32 8.84 -6.76
N SER A 365 10.21 9.16 -6.08
CA SER A 365 9.23 8.17 -5.61
C SER A 365 8.66 7.32 -6.74
N THR A 366 8.38 7.92 -7.89
CA THR A 366 7.87 7.21 -9.08
C THR A 366 8.91 6.25 -9.64
N ILE A 367 10.19 6.62 -9.67
CA ILE A 367 11.28 5.73 -10.12
C ILE A 367 11.39 4.52 -9.19
N PHE A 368 11.41 4.73 -7.88
CA PHE A 368 11.53 3.64 -6.90
C PHE A 368 10.26 2.81 -6.73
N PHE A 369 9.12 3.28 -7.22
CA PHE A 369 7.90 2.50 -7.31
C PHE A 369 7.93 1.48 -8.47
N THR A 370 8.80 1.68 -9.47
CA THR A 370 9.02 0.67 -10.51
C THR A 370 9.85 -0.51 -9.97
N PRO A 371 9.93 -1.65 -10.69
CA PRO A 371 10.77 -2.79 -10.28
C PRO A 371 12.25 -2.46 -10.02
N LEU A 372 12.72 -1.28 -10.44
CA LEU A 372 14.05 -0.78 -10.09
C LEU A 372 14.24 -0.63 -8.57
N GLY A 373 13.20 -0.32 -7.81
CA GLY A 373 13.29 -0.12 -6.36
C GLY A 373 13.50 -1.40 -5.55
N ASP A 374 13.14 -2.56 -6.10
CA ASP A 374 13.20 -3.86 -5.42
C ASP A 374 14.55 -4.58 -5.61
N TYR A 375 15.52 -3.97 -6.32
CA TYR A 375 16.86 -4.54 -6.44
C TYR A 375 17.55 -4.69 -5.08
N ARG A 376 18.31 -5.78 -4.92
CA ARG A 376 19.03 -6.11 -3.67
C ARG A 376 19.90 -4.95 -3.15
N VAL A 377 20.49 -4.15 -4.04
CA VAL A 377 21.33 -2.98 -3.70
C VAL A 377 20.56 -1.92 -2.89
N PHE A 378 19.27 -1.72 -3.18
CA PHE A 378 18.45 -0.70 -2.52
C PHE A 378 17.85 -1.16 -1.19
N ARG A 379 18.16 -2.37 -0.73
CA ARG A 379 17.84 -2.81 0.65
C ARG A 379 18.75 -2.15 1.69
N ASP A 380 19.94 -1.74 1.28
CA ASP A 380 20.79 -0.90 2.11
C ASP A 380 20.16 0.50 2.21
N ASN A 381 19.94 0.95 3.45
CA ASN A 381 19.28 2.23 3.70
C ASN A 381 20.15 3.42 3.29
N VAL A 382 21.46 3.37 3.47
CA VAL A 382 22.36 4.46 3.09
C VAL A 382 22.36 4.61 1.58
N VAL A 383 22.51 3.49 0.85
CA VAL A 383 22.51 3.51 -0.62
C VAL A 383 21.17 4.02 -1.14
N PHE A 384 20.05 3.55 -0.61
CA PHE A 384 18.73 4.03 -1.00
C PHE A 384 18.53 5.52 -0.73
N TRP A 385 18.81 6.02 0.47
CA TRP A 385 18.53 7.43 0.79
C TRP A 385 19.44 8.40 0.04
N VAL A 386 20.71 8.03 -0.20
CA VAL A 386 21.64 8.83 -1.00
C VAL A 386 21.18 8.89 -2.46
N THR A 387 20.82 7.75 -3.05
CA THR A 387 20.33 7.71 -4.44
C THR A 387 18.96 8.38 -4.60
N PHE A 388 18.04 8.17 -3.66
CA PHE A 388 16.75 8.86 -3.64
C PHE A 388 16.93 10.38 -3.58
N SER A 389 17.80 10.86 -2.68
CA SER A 389 18.05 12.29 -2.50
C SER A 389 18.75 12.91 -3.69
N SER A 390 19.71 12.21 -4.31
CA SER A 390 20.41 12.71 -5.49
C SER A 390 19.47 12.86 -6.69
N VAL A 391 18.58 11.88 -6.92
CA VAL A 391 17.55 11.96 -7.96
C VAL A 391 16.55 13.07 -7.67
N ALA A 392 16.13 13.25 -6.40
CA ALA A 392 15.23 14.33 -6.03
C ALA A 392 15.85 15.73 -6.20
N LEU A 393 17.14 15.89 -5.89
CA LEU A 393 17.89 17.14 -6.06
C LEU A 393 18.23 17.46 -7.51
N MET A 394 18.26 16.46 -8.39
CA MET A 394 18.56 16.66 -9.81
C MET A 394 17.51 17.57 -10.49
N ILE A 395 16.23 17.43 -10.13
CA ILE A 395 15.15 18.26 -10.71
C ILE A 395 15.34 19.76 -10.46
N PRO A 396 15.45 20.27 -9.21
CA PRO A 396 15.67 21.71 -9.00
C PRO A 396 16.96 22.20 -9.66
N VAL A 397 18.03 21.40 -9.71
CA VAL A 397 19.31 21.76 -10.34
C VAL A 397 19.17 21.91 -11.86
N LEU A 398 18.50 20.97 -12.53
CA LEU A 398 18.28 21.02 -13.98
C LEU A 398 17.48 22.25 -14.41
N PHE A 399 16.50 22.66 -13.61
CA PHE A 399 15.63 23.78 -13.94
C PHE A 399 16.03 25.12 -13.30
N VAL A 400 17.23 25.26 -12.72
CA VAL A 400 17.73 26.55 -12.19
C VAL A 400 17.68 27.65 -13.26
N GLY A 401 18.02 27.32 -14.51
CA GLY A 401 17.98 28.27 -15.62
C GLY A 401 16.59 28.58 -16.16
N CYS A 402 15.57 27.80 -15.79
CA CYS A 402 14.20 27.91 -16.30
C CYS A 402 13.15 27.79 -15.16
N PRO A 403 13.18 28.67 -14.15
CA PRO A 403 12.33 28.57 -12.96
C PRO A 403 10.82 28.61 -13.28
N ARG A 404 10.43 29.34 -14.33
CA ARG A 404 9.05 29.39 -14.79
C ARG A 404 8.54 28.02 -15.25
N ILE A 405 9.35 27.28 -16.01
CA ILE A 405 8.98 25.95 -16.50
C ILE A 405 8.87 24.98 -15.33
N LEU A 406 9.83 25.03 -14.40
CA LEU A 406 9.80 24.22 -13.18
C LEU A 406 8.49 24.41 -12.43
N ASN A 407 8.06 25.67 -12.26
CA ASN A 407 6.86 25.96 -11.50
C ASN A 407 5.59 25.43 -12.17
N ILE A 408 5.48 25.63 -13.48
CA ILE A 408 4.32 25.15 -14.25
C ILE A 408 4.27 23.62 -14.23
N LEU A 409 5.42 22.94 -14.38
CA LEU A 409 5.51 21.48 -14.28
C LEU A 409 5.16 20.98 -12.87
N ALA A 410 5.72 21.59 -11.83
CA ALA A 410 5.49 21.20 -10.45
C ALA A 410 4.01 21.35 -10.08
N SER A 411 3.42 22.51 -10.34
CA SER A 411 2.00 22.78 -10.05
C SER A 411 1.07 21.83 -10.81
N GLY A 412 1.33 21.57 -12.11
CA GLY A 412 0.54 20.62 -12.91
C GLY A 412 0.64 19.18 -12.44
N ILE A 413 1.87 18.66 -12.24
CA ILE A 413 2.11 17.25 -11.90
C ILE A 413 1.75 16.96 -10.44
N VAL A 414 2.24 17.78 -9.50
CA VAL A 414 1.98 17.58 -8.06
C VAL A 414 0.51 17.87 -7.74
N GLY A 415 -0.06 18.94 -8.31
CA GLY A 415 -1.48 19.29 -8.14
C GLY A 415 -2.41 18.16 -8.63
N SER A 416 -2.17 17.64 -9.83
CA SER A 416 -2.95 16.49 -10.35
C SER A 416 -2.73 15.20 -9.54
N TYR A 417 -1.52 14.95 -9.03
CA TYR A 417 -1.27 13.77 -8.18
C TYR A 417 -2.07 13.81 -6.87
N THR A 418 -2.29 14.98 -6.26
CA THR A 418 -3.16 15.07 -5.07
C THR A 418 -4.62 14.66 -5.35
N VAL A 419 -5.10 14.83 -6.58
CA VAL A 419 -6.41 14.32 -7.00
C VAL A 419 -6.41 12.79 -7.01
N ILE A 420 -5.31 12.17 -7.46
CA ILE A 420 -5.14 10.72 -7.44
C ILE A 420 -5.13 10.18 -6.00
N LEU A 421 -4.44 10.85 -5.09
CA LEU A 421 -4.46 10.51 -3.65
C LEU A 421 -5.86 10.60 -3.06
N ALA A 422 -6.68 11.58 -3.48
CA ALA A 422 -8.07 11.64 -3.05
C ALA A 422 -8.91 10.49 -3.61
N ILE A 423 -8.77 10.18 -4.91
CA ILE A 423 -9.46 9.04 -5.54
C ILE A 423 -9.12 7.73 -4.81
N ALA A 424 -7.85 7.55 -4.44
CA ALA A 424 -7.37 6.38 -3.70
C ALA A 424 -8.05 6.16 -2.34
N CYS A 425 -8.64 7.20 -1.76
CA CYS A 425 -9.39 7.08 -0.50
C CYS A 425 -10.80 6.48 -0.70
N TYR A 426 -11.30 6.44 -1.94
CA TYR A 426 -12.65 5.97 -2.28
C TYR A 426 -12.62 4.73 -3.17
N ILE A 427 -11.60 4.57 -3.99
CA ILE A 427 -11.41 3.45 -4.93
C ILE A 427 -10.02 2.89 -4.69
N TYR A 428 -9.90 1.56 -4.65
CA TYR A 428 -8.59 0.93 -4.53
C TYR A 428 -7.73 1.26 -5.76
N THR A 429 -6.50 1.72 -5.53
CA THR A 429 -5.51 1.97 -6.57
C THR A 429 -4.11 1.80 -6.02
N SER A 430 -3.23 1.18 -6.80
CA SER A 430 -1.83 1.03 -6.48
C SER A 430 -1.04 2.36 -6.55
N LEU A 431 -1.55 3.37 -7.27
CA LEU A 431 -0.84 4.62 -7.51
C LEU A 431 -0.59 5.47 -6.25
N ALA A 432 -1.43 5.34 -5.22
CA ALA A 432 -1.17 6.02 -3.94
C ALA A 432 0.10 5.48 -3.23
N TYR A 433 0.48 4.24 -3.54
CA TYR A 433 1.66 3.60 -2.97
C TYR A 433 2.97 4.16 -3.51
N ILE A 434 2.96 4.99 -4.56
CA ILE A 434 4.13 5.76 -5.00
C ILE A 434 4.71 6.55 -3.83
N THR A 435 3.87 7.29 -3.09
CA THR A 435 4.31 8.04 -1.90
C THR A 435 4.16 7.27 -0.59
N LEU A 436 3.19 6.35 -0.47
CA LEU A 436 3.00 5.62 0.78
C LEU A 436 4.10 4.60 1.07
N ASN A 437 4.67 3.92 0.06
CA ASN A 437 5.79 3.00 0.27
C ASN A 437 7.02 3.74 0.80
N LEU A 438 7.30 4.93 0.27
CA LEU A 438 8.36 5.78 0.78
C LEU A 438 8.07 6.22 2.22
N LEU A 439 6.84 6.66 2.51
CA LEU A 439 6.43 7.03 3.86
C LEU A 439 6.61 5.87 4.85
N ARG A 440 6.20 4.66 4.48
CA ARG A 440 6.42 3.44 5.28
C ARG A 440 7.90 3.18 5.52
N ARG A 441 8.75 3.36 4.51
CA ARG A 441 10.20 3.21 4.64
C ARG A 441 10.83 4.23 5.57
N VAL A 442 10.37 5.48 5.58
CA VAL A 442 10.86 6.51 6.51
C VAL A 442 10.45 6.18 7.95
N LEU A 443 9.23 5.67 8.13
CA LEU A 443 8.62 5.46 9.44
C LEU A 443 9.03 4.15 10.11
N ASN A 444 9.34 3.10 9.33
CA ASN A 444 9.67 1.78 9.84
C ASN A 444 11.04 1.33 9.35
N ASP A 445 11.96 1.12 10.30
CA ASP A 445 13.36 0.76 10.04
C ASP A 445 13.52 -0.61 9.36
N TYR A 446 12.56 -1.52 9.51
CA TYR A 446 12.60 -2.88 8.95
C TYR A 446 11.94 -3.00 7.57
N PHE A 447 11.28 -1.96 7.08
CA PHE A 447 10.58 -1.98 5.79
C PHE A 447 11.55 -2.10 4.61
N ASN A 448 12.85 -1.86 4.81
CA ASN A 448 13.88 -2.05 3.78
C ASN A 448 14.05 -3.51 3.32
N ARG A 449 13.50 -4.47 4.07
CA ARG A 449 13.49 -5.91 3.71
C ARG A 449 12.26 -6.31 2.90
N ALA A 450 11.22 -5.47 2.87
CA ALA A 450 9.96 -5.78 2.23
C ALA A 450 10.04 -5.55 0.72
N TYR A 451 9.51 -6.49 -0.06
CA TYR A 451 9.28 -6.28 -1.49
C TYR A 451 8.04 -5.40 -1.68
N THR A 452 8.14 -4.41 -2.57
CA THR A 452 7.13 -3.34 -2.70
C THR A 452 6.22 -3.48 -3.92
N ASN A 453 6.24 -4.64 -4.57
CA ASN A 453 5.39 -4.94 -5.71
C ASN A 453 3.90 -4.75 -5.40
N VAL A 454 3.18 -4.21 -6.38
CA VAL A 454 1.75 -3.85 -6.28
C VAL A 454 1.00 -4.40 -7.49
N PRO A 455 -0.31 -4.70 -7.35
CA PRO A 455 -1.12 -5.05 -8.51
C PRO A 455 -1.18 -3.86 -9.46
N PHE A 456 -1.08 -4.10 -10.77
CA PHE A 456 -1.34 -3.10 -11.79
C PHE A 456 -2.51 -3.58 -12.65
N GLN A 457 -3.73 -3.23 -12.21
CA GLN A 457 -4.98 -3.73 -12.80
C GLN A 457 -5.69 -2.64 -13.62
N THR A 458 -6.87 -2.96 -14.15
CA THR A 458 -7.66 -2.07 -15.02
C THR A 458 -7.92 -0.70 -14.38
N ASN A 459 -8.24 -0.65 -13.08
CA ASN A 459 -8.46 0.62 -12.40
C ASN A 459 -7.20 1.50 -12.40
N ASP A 460 -6.03 0.91 -12.19
CA ASP A 460 -4.77 1.64 -12.22
C ASP A 460 -4.45 2.17 -13.61
N PHE A 461 -4.72 1.42 -14.68
CA PHE A 461 -4.57 1.93 -16.05
C PHE A 461 -5.50 3.13 -16.31
N ILE A 462 -6.74 3.07 -15.84
CA ILE A 462 -7.70 4.18 -15.97
C ILE A 462 -7.22 5.39 -15.17
N ILE A 463 -6.83 5.20 -13.91
CA ILE A 463 -6.42 6.29 -13.01
C ILE A 463 -5.09 6.90 -13.48
N LEU A 464 -4.15 6.09 -14.00
CA LEU A 464 -2.91 6.57 -14.62
C LEU A 464 -3.23 7.43 -15.86
N SER A 465 -4.18 7.00 -16.69
CA SER A 465 -4.64 7.76 -17.84
C SER A 465 -5.28 9.09 -17.42
N VAL A 466 -6.09 9.09 -16.37
CA VAL A 466 -6.67 10.31 -15.78
C VAL A 466 -5.57 11.24 -15.26
N TRP A 467 -4.59 10.70 -14.54
CA TRP A 467 -3.47 11.49 -14.00
C TRP A 467 -2.67 12.17 -15.11
N THR A 468 -2.27 11.40 -16.13
CA THR A 468 -1.51 11.92 -17.28
C THR A 468 -2.29 13.00 -18.04
N MET A 469 -3.58 12.79 -18.28
CA MET A 469 -4.44 13.79 -18.93
C MET A 469 -4.60 15.06 -18.09
N LEU A 470 -4.80 14.94 -16.78
CA LEU A 470 -4.87 16.09 -15.88
C LEU A 470 -3.55 16.86 -15.84
N ALA A 471 -2.42 16.16 -15.72
CA ALA A 471 -1.11 16.80 -15.70
C ALA A 471 -0.79 17.52 -17.02
N LEU A 472 -1.00 16.87 -18.17
CA LEU A 472 -0.74 17.45 -19.49
C LEU A 472 -1.68 18.62 -19.79
N SER A 473 -2.97 18.50 -19.47
CA SER A 473 -3.93 19.60 -19.65
C SER A 473 -3.60 20.79 -18.74
N GLY A 474 -3.27 20.56 -17.47
CA GLY A 474 -2.83 21.60 -16.54
C GLY A 474 -1.60 22.35 -17.05
N VAL A 475 -0.54 21.61 -17.40
CA VAL A 475 0.71 22.18 -17.92
C VAL A 475 0.48 22.96 -19.21
N THR A 476 -0.27 22.41 -20.18
CA THR A 476 -0.52 23.09 -21.46
C THR A 476 -1.37 24.35 -21.30
N VAL A 477 -2.40 24.32 -20.44
CA VAL A 477 -3.24 25.49 -20.15
C VAL A 477 -2.41 26.60 -19.50
N GLN A 478 -1.58 26.26 -18.51
CA GLN A 478 -0.69 27.23 -17.86
C GLN A 478 0.35 27.80 -18.84
N LEU A 479 0.99 26.96 -19.66
CA LEU A 479 1.96 27.43 -20.66
C LEU A 479 1.32 28.38 -21.69
N ARG A 480 0.10 28.08 -22.15
CA ARG A 480 -0.60 28.91 -23.13
C ARG A 480 -1.05 30.25 -22.57
N ARG A 481 -1.64 30.25 -21.37
CA ARG A 481 -2.16 31.48 -20.74
C ARG A 481 -1.06 32.46 -20.38
N GLU A 482 0.06 31.95 -19.88
CA GLU A 482 1.11 32.79 -19.31
C GLU A 482 2.12 33.25 -20.36
N ARG A 483 1.99 32.83 -21.64
CA ARG A 483 3.01 33.04 -22.70
C ARG A 483 3.45 34.49 -22.85
N SER A 484 2.54 35.45 -22.66
CA SER A 484 2.80 36.90 -22.78
C SER A 484 3.08 37.61 -21.46
N GLU A 485 3.00 36.91 -20.32
CA GLU A 485 3.14 37.50 -18.99
C GLU A 485 4.59 37.45 -18.49
N VAL A 486 4.90 38.35 -17.55
CA VAL A 486 6.20 38.35 -16.88
C VAL A 486 6.41 37.06 -16.09
N PRO A 487 7.61 36.43 -16.11
CA PRO A 487 7.81 35.11 -15.52
C PRO A 487 7.51 35.01 -14.02
N PHE A 488 7.72 36.08 -13.27
CA PHE A 488 7.40 36.14 -11.84
C PHE A 488 7.01 37.56 -11.44
N PRO A 489 6.14 37.71 -10.42
CA PRO A 489 5.82 39.02 -9.87
C PRO A 489 7.08 39.71 -9.27
N PRO A 490 7.19 41.05 -9.37
CA PRO A 490 8.33 41.80 -8.84
C PRO A 490 8.39 41.75 -7.31
N HIS A 491 9.55 42.09 -6.73
CA HIS A 491 9.79 42.04 -5.29
C HIS A 491 8.71 42.80 -4.50
N PRO A 492 7.81 42.10 -3.78
CA PRO A 492 6.58 42.70 -3.28
C PRO A 492 6.80 43.63 -2.07
N TYR A 493 7.77 43.34 -1.20
CA TYR A 493 8.14 44.28 -0.13
C TYR A 493 8.74 45.58 -0.66
N LEU A 494 9.58 45.53 -1.70
CA LEU A 494 10.15 46.72 -2.31
C LEU A 494 9.11 47.55 -3.08
N THR A 495 8.15 46.91 -3.73
CA THR A 495 7.02 47.63 -4.35
C THR A 495 6.12 48.25 -3.28
N TRP A 496 5.79 47.50 -2.21
CA TRP A 496 5.02 48.04 -1.08
C TRP A 496 5.72 49.21 -0.39
N LYS A 497 7.03 49.13 -0.17
CA LYS A 497 7.81 50.22 0.44
C LYS A 497 7.79 51.46 -0.46
N ARG A 498 8.02 51.30 -1.76
CA ARG A 498 7.93 52.39 -2.75
C ARG A 498 6.53 52.98 -2.84
N GLU A 499 5.48 52.16 -2.82
CA GLU A 499 4.09 52.64 -2.79
C GLU A 499 3.78 53.39 -1.50
N ARG A 500 4.28 52.92 -0.36
CA ARG A 500 4.10 53.60 0.93
C ARG A 500 4.81 54.96 0.96
N GLU A 501 6.03 55.02 0.45
CA GLU A 501 6.78 56.27 0.29
C GLU A 501 6.08 57.22 -0.69
N ARG A 502 5.61 56.71 -1.84
CA ARG A 502 4.79 57.47 -2.80
C ARG A 502 3.52 58.03 -2.15
N ARG A 503 2.78 57.20 -1.39
CA ARG A 503 1.59 57.65 -0.66
C ARG A 503 1.90 58.64 0.45
N SER A 504 3.13 58.68 0.98
CA SER A 504 3.51 59.67 1.99
C SER A 504 3.95 61.00 1.37
N THR A 505 4.49 60.99 0.15
CA THR A 505 5.16 62.15 -0.47
C THR A 505 4.32 62.80 -1.56
N ASN A 506 3.42 62.06 -2.21
CA ASN A 506 2.61 62.56 -3.31
C ASN A 506 1.22 62.98 -2.82
N VAL A 507 1.08 64.26 -2.49
CA VAL A 507 -0.18 64.89 -2.03
C VAL A 507 -1.27 64.84 -3.11
N LEU A 508 -0.89 64.77 -4.40
CA LEU A 508 -1.84 64.68 -5.53
C LEU A 508 -2.38 63.26 -5.76
N ASP A 509 -1.85 62.25 -5.06
CA ASP A 509 -2.37 60.90 -5.13
C ASP A 509 -3.68 60.82 -4.31
N PRO A 510 -4.84 60.45 -4.89
CA PRO A 510 -6.10 60.36 -4.15
C PRO A 510 -6.01 59.43 -2.93
N SER A 511 -5.06 58.47 -2.96
CA SER A 511 -4.82 57.56 -1.85
C SER A 511 -4.06 58.17 -0.66
N HIS A 512 -3.44 59.35 -0.84
CA HIS A 512 -2.80 60.13 0.23
C HIS A 512 -3.83 60.65 1.25
N HIS A 513 -5.02 61.03 0.79
CA HIS A 513 -6.09 61.55 1.63
C HIS A 513 -6.92 60.45 2.33
N ILE A 514 -6.59 59.17 2.10
CA ILE A 514 -7.31 58.08 2.76
C ILE A 514 -6.76 57.92 4.18
N PRO A 515 -7.58 58.12 5.23
CA PRO A 515 -7.11 58.03 6.61
C PRO A 515 -6.61 56.61 6.94
N PRO A 516 -5.65 56.47 7.88
CA PRO A 516 -5.11 55.18 8.30
C PRO A 516 -6.23 54.23 8.75
N LEU A 517 -5.98 52.92 8.58
CA LEU A 517 -6.95 51.86 8.91
C LEU A 517 -7.51 51.97 10.33
N ARG A 518 -6.67 52.38 11.29
CA ARG A 518 -7.06 52.61 12.69
C ARG A 518 -8.14 53.69 12.81
N GLU A 519 -8.00 54.81 12.10
CA GLU A 519 -8.98 55.90 12.10
C GLU A 519 -10.25 55.51 11.35
N ARG A 520 -10.15 54.75 10.25
CA ARG A 520 -11.35 54.22 9.58
C ARG A 520 -12.14 53.25 10.46
N ILE A 521 -11.45 52.38 11.18
CA ILE A 521 -12.08 51.45 12.13
C ILE A 521 -12.67 52.23 13.31
N HIS A 522 -11.95 53.22 13.84
CA HIS A 522 -12.43 54.07 14.93
C HIS A 522 -13.65 54.89 14.51
N ASN A 523 -13.63 55.51 13.33
CA ASN A 523 -14.75 56.27 12.78
C ASN A 523 -15.96 55.37 12.49
N LYS A 524 -15.75 54.14 11.98
CA LYS A 524 -16.84 53.17 11.84
C LYS A 524 -17.41 52.73 13.20
N LEU A 525 -16.56 52.52 14.20
CA LEU A 525 -16.98 52.19 15.56
C LEU A 525 -17.73 53.34 16.24
N LEU A 526 -17.27 54.59 16.05
CA LEU A 526 -17.94 55.79 16.51
C LEU A 526 -19.30 55.97 15.82
N HIS A 527 -19.36 55.76 14.50
CA HIS A 527 -20.61 55.87 13.76
C HIS A 527 -21.62 54.79 14.16
N ILE A 528 -21.16 53.58 14.49
CA ILE A 528 -22.00 52.51 15.07
C ILE A 528 -22.45 52.91 16.48
N LYS A 529 -21.55 53.45 17.32
CA LYS A 529 -21.87 53.90 18.67
C LYS A 529 -22.90 55.03 18.69
N GLU A 530 -22.78 56.01 17.79
CA GLU A 530 -23.77 57.09 17.61
C GLU A 530 -25.12 56.58 17.10
N PHE A 531 -25.12 55.53 16.27
CA PHE A 531 -26.35 54.89 15.81
C PHE A 531 -27.12 54.19 16.95
N PHE A 532 -26.40 53.66 17.95
CA PHE A 532 -26.99 53.05 19.14
C PHE A 532 -27.35 54.05 20.26
N GLN A 533 -26.93 55.31 20.15
CA GLN A 533 -27.16 56.32 21.19
C GLN A 533 -28.38 57.21 20.94
N LYS A 534 -29.15 56.93 19.88
CA LYS A 534 -30.32 57.73 19.50
C LYS A 534 -31.63 56.97 19.70
N GLU A 535 -32.16 57.03 20.93
CA GLU A 535 -33.60 57.02 21.20
C GLU A 535 -33.97 58.26 22.02
N GLN A 536 -35.09 58.89 21.63
CA GLN A 536 -35.50 60.28 21.87
C GLN A 536 -36.10 60.52 23.29
N PRO A 537 -36.47 61.78 23.65
CA PRO A 537 -37.86 62.14 23.39
C PRO A 537 -38.15 63.63 23.01
N ALA A 538 -39.28 63.76 22.30
CA ALA A 538 -40.30 64.82 22.36
C ALA A 538 -39.98 66.28 22.04
N GLY A 539 -40.82 66.87 21.17
CA GLY A 539 -41.08 68.32 21.16
C GLY A 539 -41.20 68.96 19.78
N GLU A 540 -42.43 68.97 19.26
CA GLU A 540 -43.02 70.00 18.39
C GLU A 540 -42.19 71.28 18.10
N ARG A 541 -41.91 71.57 16.82
CA ARG A 541 -42.38 72.77 16.06
C ARG A 541 -41.53 73.06 14.81
N THR A 542 -42.24 73.06 13.68
CA THR A 542 -42.14 73.88 12.44
C THR A 542 -40.82 74.03 11.68
N PRO A 543 -40.86 73.93 10.32
CA PRO A 543 -39.71 74.18 9.46
C PRO A 543 -39.59 75.67 9.14
N LEU A 544 -38.38 76.21 9.09
CA LEU A 544 -38.11 77.47 8.40
C LEU A 544 -36.79 77.36 7.63
N LEU A 545 -36.93 77.72 6.35
CA LEU A 545 -35.93 77.94 5.33
C LEU A 545 -34.78 78.86 5.82
N LEU A 546 -33.55 78.52 5.45
CA LEU A 546 -32.74 79.30 4.49
C LEU A 546 -31.55 78.46 3.97
#